data_AF-A0A848Z460-F1
#
_entry.id   AF-A0A848Z460-F1
#
_cell.length_a   1.000
_cell.length_b   1.000
_cell.length_c   1.000
_cell.angle_alpha   90.00
_cell.angle_beta   90.00
_cell.angle_gamma   90.00
#
_symmetry.space_group_name_H-M   'P 1'
#
loop_
_entity.id
_entity.type
_entity.pdbx_description
1 polymer ?
#
loop_
_entity_poly.entity_id
_entity_poly.type
_entity_poly.pdbx_seq_one_letter_code
_entity_poly.pdbx_strand_id
1 'polypeptide(L)'
;MSHHDHHDHGGHHHHDSEDSSGVEKTFDERLVVLLDHWIKHNDDHARNYMDWGRKAEEHQLSGVGALLNEAAEMTRAISEKFEKAAALAGKKR
;
A
#
# COMPACT_ATOMS: atom_id res chain seq x y z
N MET A 1 -13.04 -25.21 41.24
CA MET A 1 -13.85 -25.18 40.01
C MET A 1 -12.96 -24.63 38.92
N SER A 2 -12.34 -25.51 38.12
CA SER A 2 -11.50 -25.12 36.98
C SER A 2 -12.41 -24.70 35.83
N HIS A 3 -12.21 -23.48 35.33
CA HIS A 3 -12.84 -22.99 34.11
C HIS A 3 -11.97 -23.41 32.93
N HIS A 4 -12.50 -24.29 32.08
CA HIS A 4 -11.89 -24.62 30.79
C HIS A 4 -12.57 -23.77 29.71
N ASP A 5 -11.90 -22.72 29.25
CA ASP A 5 -12.27 -22.03 28.02
C ASP A 5 -11.73 -22.82 26.82
N HIS A 6 -12.64 -23.51 26.13
CA HIS A 6 -12.39 -24.06 24.80
C HIS A 6 -12.85 -23.02 23.77
N HIS A 7 -11.90 -22.30 23.17
CA HIS A 7 -12.15 -21.53 21.97
C HIS A 7 -11.99 -22.43 20.74
N ASP A 8 -13.12 -22.82 20.17
CA ASP A 8 -13.24 -23.37 18.82
C ASP A 8 -12.95 -22.25 17.81
N HIS A 9 -11.78 -22.30 17.16
CA HIS A 9 -11.47 -21.42 16.05
C HIS A 9 -11.98 -22.05 14.75
N GLY A 10 -13.23 -21.73 14.42
CA GLY A 10 -13.80 -21.99 13.11
C GLY A 10 -12.90 -21.45 12.00
N GLY A 11 -12.50 -22.34 11.09
CA GLY A 11 -11.64 -22.04 9.95
C GLY A 11 -12.23 -20.93 9.09
N HIS A 12 -11.51 -19.81 9.03
CA HIS A 12 -11.84 -18.72 8.11
C HIS A 12 -11.71 -19.23 6.67
N HIS A 13 -12.83 -19.18 5.96
CA HIS A 13 -12.90 -19.37 4.52
C HIS A 13 -11.96 -18.39 3.81
N HIS A 14 -10.95 -18.92 3.13
CA HIS A 14 -10.17 -18.19 2.13
C HIS A 14 -11.07 -17.99 0.91
N HIS A 15 -11.78 -16.86 0.87
CA HIS A 15 -12.53 -16.46 -0.31
C HIS A 15 -11.55 -15.83 -1.30
N ASP A 16 -10.84 -16.70 -2.03
CA ASP A 16 -10.23 -16.31 -3.31
C ASP A 16 -11.41 -15.91 -4.21
N SER A 17 -11.67 -14.60 -4.26
CA SER A 17 -12.70 -14.05 -5.13
C SER A 17 -12.11 -14.00 -6.53
N GLU A 18 -12.07 -15.16 -7.20
CA GLU A 18 -11.92 -15.23 -8.64
C GLU A 18 -13.16 -14.59 -9.26
N ASP A 19 -13.02 -13.31 -9.63
CA ASP A 19 -14.02 -12.54 -10.35
C ASP A 19 -14.31 -13.21 -11.70
N SER A 20 -15.42 -13.95 -11.73
CA SER A 20 -15.97 -14.64 -12.89
C SER A 20 -16.66 -13.63 -13.82
N SER A 21 -15.86 -12.83 -14.51
CA SER A 21 -16.31 -11.92 -15.58
C SER A 21 -15.40 -11.96 -16.82
N GLY A 22 -15.23 -13.15 -17.40
CA GLY A 22 -15.24 -13.38 -18.86
C GLY A 22 -14.22 -12.69 -19.80
N VAL A 23 -13.24 -11.93 -19.32
CA VAL A 23 -12.08 -11.49 -20.10
C VAL A 23 -10.84 -11.68 -19.22
N GLU A 24 -10.01 -12.66 -19.54
CA GLU A 24 -8.69 -12.75 -18.90
C GLU A 24 -7.90 -11.47 -19.23
N LYS A 25 -7.64 -10.66 -18.20
CA LYS A 25 -6.74 -9.51 -18.34
C LYS A 25 -5.39 -10.00 -18.84
N THR A 26 -4.86 -9.36 -19.87
CA THR A 26 -3.48 -9.55 -20.31
C THR A 26 -2.51 -9.27 -19.17
N PHE A 27 -1.28 -9.79 -19.27
CA PHE A 27 -0.26 -9.50 -18.26
C PHE A 27 -0.03 -7.99 -18.08
N ASP A 28 0.00 -7.24 -19.19
CA ASP A 28 0.23 -5.79 -19.17
C ASP A 28 -0.93 -5.05 -18.44
N GLU A 29 -2.19 -5.46 -18.65
CA GLU A 29 -3.34 -4.90 -17.92
C GLU A 29 -3.30 -5.22 -16.42
N ARG A 30 -2.93 -6.46 -16.06
CA ARG A 30 -2.77 -6.83 -14.64
C ARG A 30 -1.64 -6.03 -13.97
N LEU A 31 -0.54 -5.79 -14.69
CA LEU A 31 0.58 -5.02 -14.19
C LEU A 31 0.21 -3.56 -13.95
N VAL A 32 -0.54 -2.93 -14.86
CA VAL A 32 -1.03 -1.55 -14.66
C VAL A 32 -1.92 -1.45 -13.42
N VAL A 33 -2.85 -2.40 -13.23
CA VAL A 33 -3.72 -2.43 -12.03
C VAL A 33 -2.90 -2.54 -10.74
N LEU A 34 -1.85 -3.35 -10.72
CA LEU A 34 -0.96 -3.48 -9.55
C LEU A 34 -0.18 -2.20 -9.28
N LEU A 35 0.37 -1.55 -10.31
CA LEU A 35 1.12 -0.31 -10.17
C LEU A 35 0.23 0.81 -9.63
N ASP A 36 -0.99 0.97 -10.16
CA ASP A 36 -1.96 1.95 -9.68
C ASP A 36 -2.34 1.70 -8.21
N HIS A 37 -2.51 0.43 -7.82
CA HIS A 37 -2.77 0.06 -6.44
C HIS A 37 -1.62 0.46 -5.50
N TRP A 38 -0.37 0.18 -5.90
CA TRP A 38 0.80 0.54 -5.10
C TRP A 38 1.04 2.05 -5.02
N ILE A 39 0.78 2.80 -6.10
CA ILE A 39 0.85 4.28 -6.08
C ILE A 39 -0.09 4.84 -5.01
N LYS A 40 -1.34 4.38 -5.00
CA LYS A 40 -2.32 4.81 -3.98
C LYS A 40 -1.86 4.48 -2.56
N HIS A 41 -1.31 3.28 -2.34
CA HIS A 41 -0.82 2.88 -1.03
C HIS A 41 0.39 3.71 -0.57
N ASN A 42 1.30 4.01 -1.50
CA ASN A 42 2.44 4.90 -1.25
C ASN A 42 2.00 6.32 -0.89
N ASP A 43 0.98 6.86 -1.56
CA ASP A 43 0.42 8.17 -1.23
C ASP A 43 -0.15 8.21 0.18
N ASP A 44 -0.88 7.16 0.58
CA ASP A 44 -1.41 7.01 1.94
C ASP A 44 -0.27 6.92 2.97
N HIS A 45 0.78 6.14 2.68
CA HIS A 45 1.98 6.06 3.52
C HIS A 45 2.70 7.41 3.65
N ALA A 46 2.98 8.08 2.54
CA ALA A 46 3.66 9.38 2.54
C ALA A 46 2.89 10.42 3.35
N ARG A 47 1.55 10.47 3.21
CA ARG A 47 0.69 11.34 4.03
C ARG A 47 0.80 11.02 5.51
N ASN A 48 0.69 9.74 5.87
CA ASN A 48 0.78 9.31 7.26
C ASN A 48 2.16 9.63 7.86
N TYR A 49 3.25 9.44 7.10
CA TYR A 49 4.60 9.77 7.57
C TYR A 49 4.77 11.27 7.81
N MET A 50 4.31 12.13 6.90
CA MET A 50 4.34 13.59 7.11
C MET A 50 3.50 14.02 8.33
N ASP A 51 2.32 13.43 8.52
CA ASP A 51 1.46 13.74 9.67
C ASP A 51 2.13 13.38 11.00
N TRP A 52 2.83 12.23 11.05
CA TRP A 52 3.62 11.85 12.22
C TRP A 52 4.92 12.64 12.33
N GLY A 53 5.52 13.06 11.22
CA GLY A 53 6.67 13.96 11.18
C GLY A 53 6.34 15.29 11.86
N ARG A 54 5.20 15.90 11.50
CA ARG A 54 4.69 17.11 12.15
C ARG A 54 4.45 16.90 13.65
N LYS A 55 3.80 15.80 14.05
CA LYS A 55 3.61 15.48 15.48
C LYS A 55 4.95 15.34 16.21
N ALA A 56 5.94 14.68 15.60
CA ALA A 56 7.26 14.54 16.21
C ALA A 56 7.92 15.91 16.43
N GLU A 57 7.78 16.84 15.50
CA GLU A 57 8.26 18.22 15.65
C GLU A 57 7.55 18.96 16.80
N GLU A 58 6.21 18.84 16.91
CA GLU A 58 5.42 19.39 18.03
C GLU A 58 5.89 18.86 19.39
N HIS A 59 6.41 17.63 19.42
CA HIS A 59 6.96 16.97 20.61
C HIS A 59 8.48 17.17 20.79
N GLN A 60 9.10 18.13 20.10
CA GLN A 60 10.53 18.46 20.20
C GLN A 60 11.47 17.32 19.74
N LEU A 61 10.95 16.37 18.95
CA LEU A 61 11.70 15.27 18.34
C LEU A 61 12.04 15.61 16.87
N SER A 62 12.62 16.79 16.62
CA SER A 62 12.84 17.32 15.27
C SER A 62 13.66 16.39 14.37
N GLY A 63 14.63 15.64 14.92
CA GLY A 63 15.40 14.66 14.14
C GLY A 63 14.55 13.48 13.65
N VAL A 64 13.56 13.05 14.44
CA VAL A 64 12.60 12.01 14.02
C VAL A 64 11.66 12.58 12.96
N GLY A 65 11.18 13.82 13.17
CA GLY A 65 10.34 14.53 12.20
C GLY A 65 11.00 14.63 10.82
N ALA A 66 12.26 15.05 10.78
CA ALA A 66 13.03 15.14 9.56
C ALA A 66 13.13 13.79 8.82
N LEU A 67 13.48 12.70 9.53
CA LEU A 67 13.58 11.37 8.92
C LEU A 67 12.24 10.84 8.39
N LEU A 68 11.12 11.15 9.06
CA LEU A 68 9.79 10.78 8.57
C LEU A 68 9.39 11.57 7.32
N ASN A 69 9.76 12.85 7.25
CA ASN A 69 9.54 13.67 6.06
C ASN A 69 10.39 13.17 4.88
N GLU A 70 11.67 12.83 5.11
CA GLU A 70 12.53 12.21 4.10
C GLU A 70 11.96 10.86 3.60
N ALA A 71 11.43 10.03 4.51
CA ALA A 71 10.77 8.79 4.13
C ALA A 71 9.52 9.02 3.26
N ALA A 72 8.74 10.08 3.54
CA ALA A 72 7.59 10.46 2.72
C ALA A 72 8.03 10.90 1.31
N GLU A 73 9.10 11.66 1.20
CA GLU A 73 9.67 12.09 -0.09
C GLU A 73 10.18 10.90 -0.92
N MET A 74 10.93 9.99 -0.29
CA MET A 74 11.39 8.77 -0.95
C MET A 74 10.22 7.91 -1.43
N THR A 75 9.16 7.79 -0.62
CA THR A 75 7.94 7.05 -0.99
C THR A 75 7.26 7.66 -2.22
N ARG A 76 7.19 9.00 -2.30
CA ARG A 76 6.68 9.69 -3.49
C ARG A 76 7.56 9.46 -4.72
N ALA A 77 8.88 9.49 -4.56
CA ALA A 77 9.80 9.20 -5.65
C ALA A 77 9.62 7.76 -6.19
N ILE A 78 9.24 6.80 -5.34
CA ILE A 78 8.85 5.45 -5.76
C ILE A 78 7.56 5.51 -6.58
N SER A 79 6.52 6.22 -6.13
CA SER A 79 5.27 6.40 -6.91
C SER A 79 5.55 6.97 -8.30
N GLU A 80 6.42 7.97 -8.45
CA GLU A 80 6.79 8.51 -9.76
C GLU A 80 7.42 7.46 -10.69
N LYS A 81 8.17 6.49 -10.13
CA LYS A 81 8.71 5.37 -10.94
C LYS A 81 7.59 4.42 -11.36
N PHE A 82 6.63 4.16 -10.48
CA PHE A 82 5.48 3.31 -10.79
C PHE A 82 4.59 3.94 -11.86
N GLU A 83 4.32 5.25 -11.79
CA GLU A 83 3.58 5.98 -12.82
C GLU A 83 4.25 5.86 -14.19
N LYS A 84 5.57 6.04 -14.24
CA LYS A 84 6.36 5.87 -15.48
C LYS A 84 6.28 4.44 -16.00
N ALA A 85 6.36 3.44 -15.11
CA ALA A 85 6.23 2.04 -15.49
C ALA A 85 4.82 1.72 -16.03
N ALA A 86 3.77 2.22 -15.38
CA ALA A 86 2.38 2.04 -15.81
C ALA A 86 2.13 2.67 -17.18
N ALA A 87 2.67 3.88 -17.41
CA ALA A 87 2.60 4.55 -18.70
C ALA A 87 3.33 3.81 -19.82
N LEU A 88 4.41 3.09 -19.52
CA LEU A 88 5.12 2.25 -20.50
C LEU A 88 4.35 0.96 -20.79
N ALA A 89 3.81 0.30 -19.76
CA ALA A 89 3.02 -0.91 -19.90
C ALA A 89 1.71 -0.67 -20.68
N GLY A 90 1.00 0.42 -20.39
CA GLY A 90 -0.24 0.78 -21.07
C GLY A 90 -0.09 1.37 -22.48
N LYS A 91 1.15 1.67 -22.93
CA LYS A 91 1.43 2.20 -24.27
C LYS A 91 1.62 1.13 -25.36
N LYS A 92 1.63 -0.15 -25.01
CA LYS A 92 1.74 -1.22 -26.02
C LYS A 92 0.48 -1.25 -26.89
N ARG A 93 0.69 -0.94 -28.17
CA ARG A 93 -0.25 -1.14 -29.28
C ARG A 93 0.07 -2.45 -29.98
#